data_AF-A0A1J4JHE3-F1
#
_entry.id   AF-A0A1J4JHE3-F1
#
_cell.length_a   1.000
_cell.length_b   1.000
_cell.length_c   1.000
_cell.angle_alpha   90.00
_cell.angle_beta   90.00
_cell.angle_gamma   90.00
#
_symmetry.space_group_name_H-M   'P 1'
#
loop_
_entity.id
_entity.type
_entity.pdbx_description
1 polymer ?
#
loop_
_entity_poly.entity_id
_entity_poly.type
_entity_poly.pdbx_seq_one_letter_code
_entity_poly.pdbx_strand_id
1 'polypeptide(L)'
;MHFQNVQKYQRSLFQRKLLKFLMIVFNCSSLHKITFSKILIANHENSFSESGLISLYFTDLTNLVSIGRKAFHHCSKLVLIKLPSIQILSESTFENCPSLKKIEIPHSMNEVQENCFLGCIDVTEVSILNPNIILKDCAFGFCVNLERYISHSYCLPPMAFLGYNKMIPQIFNPKYSQNLFKDFLK
;
A
#
# COMPACT_ATOMS: atom_id res chain seq x y z
N MET A 1 -8.28 -29.19 -12.36
CA MET A 1 -9.47 -29.49 -11.53
C MET A 1 -9.35 -29.03 -10.07
N HIS A 2 -8.16 -29.03 -9.44
CA HIS A 2 -8.00 -28.56 -8.05
C HIS A 2 -8.22 -27.05 -7.85
N PHE A 3 -7.73 -26.19 -8.76
CA PHE A 3 -7.84 -24.72 -8.64
C PHE A 3 -9.27 -24.17 -8.69
N GLN A 4 -10.14 -24.71 -9.56
CA GLN A 4 -11.54 -24.28 -9.66
C GLN A 4 -12.36 -24.68 -8.42
N ASN A 5 -11.98 -25.77 -7.74
CA ASN A 5 -12.65 -26.22 -6.52
C ASN A 5 -12.29 -25.34 -5.31
N VAL A 6 -11.05 -24.83 -5.22
CA VAL A 6 -10.65 -23.87 -4.17
C VAL A 6 -11.40 -22.55 -4.32
N GLN A 7 -11.53 -22.02 -5.53
CA GLN A 7 -12.29 -20.78 -5.80
C GLN A 7 -13.78 -20.93 -5.51
N LYS A 8 -14.37 -22.09 -5.83
CA LYS A 8 -15.78 -22.39 -5.54
C LYS A 8 -16.03 -22.56 -4.03
N TYR A 9 -15.07 -23.16 -3.33
CA TYR A 9 -15.10 -23.33 -1.86
C TYR A 9 -15.00 -22.00 -1.13
N GLN A 10 -14.09 -21.11 -1.53
CA GLN A 10 -13.95 -19.75 -0.98
C GLN A 10 -15.20 -18.88 -1.25
N ARG A 11 -15.82 -18.99 -2.45
CA ARG A 11 -17.09 -18.31 -2.77
C ARG A 11 -18.27 -18.76 -1.89
N SER A 12 -18.37 -20.07 -1.62
CA SER A 12 -19.40 -20.67 -0.75
C SER A 12 -19.26 -20.21 0.70
N LEU A 13 -18.02 -20.13 1.20
CA LEU A 13 -17.70 -19.68 2.55
C LEU A 13 -17.98 -18.20 2.79
N PHE A 14 -17.86 -17.36 1.76
CA PHE A 14 -18.18 -15.92 1.83
C PHE A 14 -19.67 -15.63 2.07
N GLN A 15 -20.58 -16.54 1.66
CA GLN A 15 -22.03 -16.32 1.77
C GLN A 15 -22.64 -16.71 3.13
N ARG A 16 -21.88 -17.32 4.05
CA ARG A 16 -22.41 -17.74 5.36
C ARG A 16 -21.86 -16.87 6.50
N LYS A 17 -22.77 -16.17 7.19
CA LYS A 17 -22.55 -15.27 8.32
C LYS A 17 -21.58 -15.85 9.38
N LEU A 18 -20.46 -15.14 9.56
CA LEU A 18 -19.62 -14.96 10.75
C LEU A 18 -19.03 -16.19 11.51
N LEU A 19 -17.68 -16.22 11.51
CA LEU A 19 -16.70 -16.75 12.48
C LEU A 19 -16.53 -18.27 12.66
N LYS A 20 -15.40 -18.77 12.13
CA LYS A 20 -14.25 -19.27 12.92
C LYS A 20 -13.03 -19.50 12.01
N PHE A 21 -11.95 -18.80 12.33
CA PHE A 21 -10.55 -19.05 11.95
C PHE A 21 -10.13 -18.99 10.46
N LEU A 22 -9.25 -18.02 10.17
CA LEU A 22 -8.21 -18.10 9.13
C LEU A 22 -8.64 -18.24 7.65
N MET A 23 -9.64 -17.48 7.19
CA MET A 23 -9.84 -17.38 5.73
C MET A 23 -8.91 -16.32 5.13
N ILE A 24 -7.74 -16.75 4.69
CA ILE A 24 -6.87 -16.02 3.76
C ILE A 24 -7.61 -15.93 2.42
N VAL A 25 -7.87 -14.72 1.94
CA VAL A 25 -8.52 -14.43 0.64
C VAL A 25 -7.44 -14.19 -0.42
N PHE A 26 -6.51 -15.13 -0.53
CA PHE A 26 -5.47 -15.13 -1.55
C PHE A 26 -6.07 -15.44 -2.93
N ASN A 27 -5.67 -14.67 -3.94
CA ASN A 27 -5.99 -14.93 -5.36
C ASN A 27 -7.52 -14.95 -5.68
N CYS A 28 -8.29 -14.10 -4.99
CA CYS A 28 -9.73 -13.99 -5.23
C CYS A 28 -10.05 -12.87 -6.24
N SER A 29 -10.01 -13.18 -7.53
CA SER A 29 -10.16 -12.21 -8.63
C SER A 29 -11.57 -11.63 -8.85
N SER A 30 -12.57 -12.13 -8.12
CA SER A 30 -14.01 -11.78 -8.25
C SER A 30 -14.53 -10.83 -7.17
N LEU A 31 -13.70 -10.47 -6.21
CA LEU A 31 -14.07 -9.70 -5.04
C LEU A 31 -13.98 -8.20 -5.38
N HIS A 32 -15.11 -7.48 -5.44
CA HIS A 32 -15.12 -6.10 -5.95
C HIS A 32 -14.87 -5.05 -4.85
N LYS A 33 -15.42 -5.28 -3.64
CA LYS A 33 -15.30 -4.36 -2.49
C LYS A 33 -15.33 -5.15 -1.18
N ILE A 34 -14.47 -4.77 -0.24
CA ILE A 34 -14.55 -5.20 1.17
C ILE A 34 -14.61 -3.94 2.05
N THR A 35 -15.52 -3.98 3.04
CA THR A 35 -15.47 -3.10 4.21
C THR A 35 -14.99 -3.95 5.39
N PHE A 36 -13.83 -3.64 5.95
CA PHE A 36 -13.32 -4.36 7.11
C PHE A 36 -13.95 -3.84 8.39
N SER A 37 -14.72 -4.67 9.09
CA SER A 37 -15.26 -4.40 10.44
C SER A 37 -14.64 -5.26 11.54
N LYS A 38 -13.67 -6.14 11.22
CA LYS A 38 -12.93 -6.92 12.23
C LYS A 38 -11.43 -7.00 11.95
N ILE A 39 -10.68 -6.70 13.01
CA ILE A 39 -9.23 -6.54 13.20
C ILE A 39 -8.37 -7.70 12.64
N LEU A 40 -8.90 -8.91 12.52
CA LEU A 40 -8.07 -10.12 12.41
C LEU A 40 -7.51 -10.43 11.01
N ILE A 41 -8.15 -9.99 9.92
CA ILE A 41 -7.77 -10.52 8.59
C ILE A 41 -6.66 -9.68 7.93
N ALA A 42 -6.63 -8.37 8.13
CA ALA A 42 -5.62 -7.50 7.53
C ALA A 42 -4.22 -7.68 8.13
N ASN A 43 -4.07 -8.28 9.31
CA ASN A 43 -2.78 -8.45 9.99
C ASN A 43 -1.99 -9.67 9.52
N HIS A 44 -2.64 -10.61 8.84
CA HIS A 44 -1.96 -11.80 8.36
C HIS A 44 -1.17 -11.49 7.09
N GLU A 45 0.06 -12.02 7.05
CA GLU A 45 0.90 -11.96 5.87
C GLU A 45 0.18 -12.58 4.66
N ASN A 46 0.27 -11.92 3.49
CA ASN A 46 -0.37 -12.33 2.23
C ASN A 46 -1.92 -12.49 2.25
N SER A 47 -2.61 -11.98 3.28
CA SER A 47 -4.05 -12.24 3.51
C SER A 47 -4.99 -11.97 2.33
N PHE A 48 -4.69 -10.98 1.49
CA PHE A 48 -5.41 -10.58 0.27
C PHE A 48 -4.48 -10.42 -0.93
N SER A 49 -3.29 -11.05 -0.91
CA SER A 49 -2.38 -10.98 -2.05
C SER A 49 -3.06 -11.54 -3.30
N GLU A 50 -2.82 -10.89 -4.44
CA GLU A 50 -3.41 -11.18 -5.75
C GLU A 50 -4.95 -11.12 -5.77
N SER A 51 -5.58 -10.44 -4.82
CA SER A 51 -7.04 -10.29 -4.82
C SER A 51 -7.53 -9.34 -5.92
N GLY A 52 -8.76 -9.57 -6.37
CA GLY A 52 -9.45 -8.75 -7.39
C GLY A 52 -10.11 -7.49 -6.82
N LEU A 53 -9.76 -7.08 -5.60
CA LEU A 53 -10.29 -5.90 -4.93
C LEU A 53 -10.18 -4.67 -5.81
N ILE A 54 -11.24 -3.86 -5.86
CA ILE A 54 -11.25 -2.57 -6.57
C ILE A 54 -11.09 -1.41 -5.59
N SER A 55 -11.68 -1.53 -4.40
CA SER A 55 -11.61 -0.49 -3.37
C SER A 55 -11.47 -1.09 -1.97
N LEU A 56 -10.69 -0.43 -1.13
CA LEU A 56 -10.41 -0.83 0.25
C LEU A 56 -10.82 0.24 1.24
N TYR A 57 -11.73 -0.11 2.14
CA TYR A 57 -12.18 0.75 3.23
C TYR A 57 -12.08 0.03 4.57
N PHE A 58 -11.48 0.70 5.54
CA PHE A 58 -11.41 0.26 6.91
C PHE A 58 -12.36 1.09 7.78
N THR A 59 -13.17 0.44 8.60
CA THR A 59 -14.13 1.06 9.52
C THR A 59 -13.99 0.44 10.91
N ASP A 60 -14.16 1.23 11.96
CA ASP A 60 -14.21 0.74 13.35
C ASP A 60 -12.97 -0.06 13.80
N LEU A 61 -11.77 0.36 13.37
CA LEU A 61 -10.50 -0.25 13.75
C LEU A 61 -9.81 0.57 14.86
N THR A 62 -10.26 0.42 16.10
CA THR A 62 -9.77 1.24 17.23
C THR A 62 -8.46 0.77 17.87
N ASN A 63 -7.90 -0.38 17.44
CA ASN A 63 -6.67 -0.93 18.02
C ASN A 63 -5.74 -1.58 16.97
N LEU A 64 -5.93 -1.27 15.69
CA LEU A 64 -5.07 -1.83 14.65
C LEU A 64 -3.72 -1.12 14.67
N VAL A 65 -2.64 -1.82 15.00
CA VAL A 65 -1.29 -1.24 15.04
C VAL A 65 -0.67 -1.22 13.64
N SER A 66 -0.88 -2.29 12.88
CA SER A 66 -0.32 -2.46 11.54
C SER A 66 -1.27 -3.23 10.62
N ILE A 67 -0.94 -3.26 9.33
CA ILE A 67 -1.47 -4.20 8.34
C ILE A 67 -0.35 -5.18 8.03
N GLY A 68 -0.68 -6.46 7.82
CA GLY A 68 0.28 -7.53 7.60
C GLY A 68 1.17 -7.32 6.37
N ARG A 69 2.37 -7.90 6.43
CA ARG A 69 3.32 -7.95 5.32
C ARG A 69 2.64 -8.51 4.06
N LYS A 70 2.84 -7.86 2.91
CA LYS A 70 2.24 -8.30 1.63
C LYS A 70 0.72 -8.53 1.65
N ALA A 71 -0.01 -7.98 2.64
CA ALA A 71 -1.43 -8.28 2.82
C ALA A 71 -2.25 -7.99 1.56
N PHE A 72 -1.89 -7.00 0.76
CA PHE A 72 -2.55 -6.64 -0.50
C PHE A 72 -1.58 -6.63 -1.69
N HIS A 73 -0.49 -7.40 -1.63
CA HIS A 73 0.49 -7.52 -2.70
C HIS A 73 -0.16 -7.99 -4.02
N HIS A 74 0.24 -7.43 -5.17
CA HIS A 74 -0.32 -7.77 -6.49
C HIS A 74 -1.86 -7.62 -6.64
N CYS A 75 -2.52 -6.74 -5.88
CA CYS A 75 -3.93 -6.41 -6.12
C CYS A 75 -4.10 -5.55 -7.38
N SER A 76 -4.00 -6.16 -8.56
CA SER A 76 -3.94 -5.49 -9.86
C SER A 76 -5.13 -4.59 -10.18
N LYS A 77 -6.30 -4.86 -9.58
CA LYS A 77 -7.53 -4.09 -9.78
C LYS A 77 -7.77 -3.02 -8.72
N LEU A 78 -6.92 -2.92 -7.69
CA LEU A 78 -7.15 -2.03 -6.57
C LEU A 78 -6.90 -0.59 -7.00
N VAL A 79 -7.97 0.20 -7.09
CA VAL A 79 -7.95 1.60 -7.54
C VAL A 79 -7.85 2.57 -6.38
N LEU A 80 -8.53 2.25 -5.27
CA LEU A 80 -8.71 3.14 -4.15
C LEU A 80 -8.40 2.45 -2.82
N ILE A 81 -7.60 3.12 -2.00
CA ILE A 81 -7.39 2.77 -0.60
C ILE A 81 -7.73 3.96 0.28
N LYS A 82 -8.42 3.71 1.40
CA LYS A 82 -8.55 4.67 2.50
C LYS A 82 -7.93 4.05 3.74
N LEU A 83 -6.67 4.37 4.02
CA LEU A 83 -5.90 3.73 5.10
C LEU A 83 -6.54 4.00 6.48
N PRO A 84 -6.52 3.03 7.42
CA PRO A 84 -6.99 3.25 8.77
C PRO A 84 -5.98 4.04 9.59
N SER A 85 -6.41 4.50 10.77
CA SER A 85 -5.52 5.05 11.78
C SER A 85 -4.63 3.96 12.39
N ILE A 86 -3.51 3.66 11.74
CA ILE A 86 -2.50 2.66 12.17
C ILE A 86 -1.14 3.33 12.34
N GLN A 87 -0.21 2.66 13.04
CA GLN A 87 1.13 3.17 13.29
C GLN A 87 2.13 2.75 12.20
N ILE A 88 2.02 1.52 11.68
CA ILE A 88 2.99 0.95 10.75
C ILE A 88 2.27 0.35 9.55
N LEU A 89 2.72 0.70 8.34
CA LEU A 89 2.37 -0.03 7.13
C LEU A 89 3.52 -0.96 6.75
N SER A 90 3.27 -2.26 6.78
CA SER A 90 4.33 -3.26 6.70
C SER A 90 4.92 -3.41 5.29
N GLU A 91 6.03 -4.14 5.25
CA GLU A 91 6.78 -4.39 4.01
C GLU A 91 5.87 -4.94 2.90
N SER A 92 6.02 -4.37 1.71
CA SER A 92 5.32 -4.78 0.48
C SER A 92 3.79 -4.85 0.59
N THR A 93 3.15 -4.20 1.56
CA THR A 93 1.71 -4.36 1.82
C THR A 93 0.86 -4.10 0.57
N PHE A 94 1.20 -3.13 -0.28
CA PHE A 94 0.53 -2.81 -1.54
C PHE A 94 1.48 -2.88 -2.75
N GLU A 95 2.58 -3.63 -2.64
CA GLU A 95 3.52 -3.79 -3.75
C GLU A 95 2.81 -4.32 -5.00
N ASN A 96 3.17 -3.78 -6.16
CA ASN A 96 2.62 -4.11 -7.47
C ASN A 96 1.09 -4.03 -7.53
N CYS A 97 0.50 -2.98 -6.96
CA CYS A 97 -0.90 -2.59 -7.18
C CYS A 97 -0.97 -1.48 -8.25
N PRO A 98 -0.83 -1.81 -9.56
CA PRO A 98 -0.64 -0.82 -10.62
C PRO A 98 -1.82 0.12 -10.83
N SER A 99 -3.05 -0.27 -10.45
CA SER A 99 -4.26 0.53 -10.65
C SER A 99 -4.48 1.60 -9.58
N LEU A 100 -3.72 1.60 -8.48
CA LEU A 100 -3.88 2.55 -7.39
C LEU A 100 -3.64 3.97 -7.90
N LYS A 101 -4.57 4.89 -7.66
CA LYS A 101 -4.49 6.26 -8.19
C LYS A 101 -3.95 7.28 -7.21
N LYS A 102 -4.29 7.14 -5.93
CA LYS A 102 -3.97 8.10 -4.87
C LYS A 102 -3.65 7.38 -3.58
N ILE A 103 -2.71 7.93 -2.83
CA ILE A 103 -2.31 7.44 -1.51
C ILE A 103 -2.34 8.61 -0.52
N GLU A 104 -3.06 8.42 0.58
CA GLU A 104 -3.03 9.32 1.72
C GLU A 104 -2.50 8.56 2.94
N ILE A 105 -1.33 8.98 3.43
CA ILE A 105 -0.71 8.45 4.65
C ILE A 105 -1.24 9.26 5.84
N PRO A 106 -2.03 8.63 6.75
CA PRO A 106 -2.72 9.33 7.82
C PRO A 106 -1.76 9.85 8.89
N HIS A 107 -2.20 10.86 9.65
CA HIS A 107 -1.38 11.50 10.69
C HIS A 107 -0.93 10.54 11.80
N SER A 108 -1.70 9.47 12.06
CA SER A 108 -1.38 8.46 13.06
C SER A 108 -0.21 7.54 12.68
N MET A 109 0.18 7.52 11.41
CA MET A 109 1.17 6.58 10.90
C MET A 109 2.57 7.12 11.17
N ASN A 110 3.43 6.27 11.74
CA ASN A 110 4.81 6.59 12.09
C ASN A 110 5.79 6.03 11.05
N GLU A 111 5.46 4.92 10.40
CA GLU A 111 6.36 4.27 9.46
C GLU A 111 5.65 3.63 8.27
N VAL A 112 6.21 3.84 7.07
CA VAL A 112 5.93 3.07 5.85
C VAL A 112 7.16 2.25 5.53
N GLN A 113 7.03 0.93 5.60
CA GLN A 113 8.15 0.00 5.42
C GLN A 113 8.57 -0.19 3.96
N GLU A 114 9.62 -0.98 3.77
CA GLU A 114 10.26 -1.20 2.47
C GLU A 114 9.25 -1.70 1.43
N ASN A 115 9.41 -1.20 0.19
CA ASN A 115 8.63 -1.60 -0.98
C ASN A 115 7.10 -1.47 -0.86
N CYS A 116 6.59 -0.75 0.15
CA CYS A 116 5.17 -0.83 0.51
C CYS A 116 4.22 -0.52 -0.65
N PHE A 117 4.57 0.45 -1.50
CA PHE A 117 3.86 0.83 -2.72
C PHE A 117 4.77 0.70 -3.96
N LEU A 118 5.75 -0.19 -3.92
CA LEU A 118 6.65 -0.43 -5.05
C LEU A 118 5.84 -0.83 -6.28
N GLY A 119 6.08 -0.20 -7.44
CA GLY A 119 5.42 -0.56 -8.69
C GLY A 119 3.94 -0.17 -8.76
N CYS A 120 3.46 0.71 -7.88
CA CYS A 120 2.15 1.34 -8.00
C CYS A 120 2.16 2.41 -9.12
N ILE A 121 2.29 1.95 -10.36
CA ILE A 121 2.62 2.80 -11.52
C ILE A 121 1.58 3.88 -11.84
N ASP A 122 0.31 3.71 -11.51
CA ASP A 122 -0.74 4.73 -11.79
C ASP A 122 -0.95 5.73 -10.63
N VAL A 123 -0.16 5.66 -9.56
CA VAL A 123 -0.28 6.63 -8.47
C VAL A 123 0.15 7.99 -8.98
N THR A 124 -0.79 8.94 -8.99
CA THR A 124 -0.56 10.33 -9.43
C THR A 124 -0.37 11.27 -8.26
N GLU A 125 -0.82 10.87 -7.07
CA GLU A 125 -0.80 11.71 -5.88
C GLU A 125 -0.47 10.90 -4.62
N VAL A 126 0.48 11.42 -3.84
CA VAL A 126 0.80 10.95 -2.49
C VAL A 126 0.69 12.14 -1.53
N SER A 127 -0.14 12.02 -0.49
CA SER A 127 -0.21 12.97 0.62
C SER A 127 0.27 12.33 1.93
N ILE A 128 1.07 13.05 2.69
CA ILE A 128 1.60 12.62 3.99
C ILE A 128 1.18 13.64 5.05
N LEU A 129 0.36 13.18 5.99
CA LEU A 129 -0.19 14.02 7.05
C LEU A 129 0.66 14.03 8.33
N ASN A 130 1.55 13.04 8.52
CA ASN A 130 2.53 13.05 9.60
C ASN A 130 3.86 13.65 9.11
N PRO A 131 4.29 14.84 9.59
CA PRO A 131 5.56 15.44 9.19
C PRO A 131 6.79 14.64 9.65
N ASN A 132 6.64 13.76 10.64
CA ASN A 132 7.71 12.96 11.21
C ASN A 132 7.68 11.49 10.72
N ILE A 133 6.94 11.20 9.65
CA ILE A 133 6.88 9.85 9.08
C ILE A 133 8.28 9.35 8.70
N ILE A 134 8.56 8.09 9.00
CA ILE A 134 9.72 7.38 8.47
C ILE A 134 9.28 6.63 7.21
N LEU A 135 9.87 6.97 6.06
CA LEU A 135 9.71 6.18 4.83
C LEU A 135 10.98 5.37 4.61
N LYS A 136 10.83 4.05 4.51
CA LYS A 136 11.93 3.14 4.21
C LYS A 136 12.25 3.08 2.71
N ASP A 137 13.31 2.36 2.38
CA ASP A 137 13.80 2.22 1.03
C ASP A 137 12.71 1.70 0.08
N CYS A 138 12.62 2.32 -1.09
CA CYS A 138 11.67 1.97 -2.13
C CYS A 138 10.19 1.97 -1.71
N ALA A 139 9.81 2.61 -0.58
CA ALA A 139 8.43 2.65 -0.11
C ALA A 139 7.42 3.11 -1.19
N PHE A 140 7.85 3.98 -2.11
CA PHE A 140 7.13 4.43 -3.30
C PHE A 140 7.98 4.25 -4.58
N GLY A 141 8.85 3.24 -4.61
CA GLY A 141 9.72 2.97 -5.75
C GLY A 141 8.91 2.62 -7.00
N PHE A 142 9.36 3.09 -8.16
CA PHE A 142 8.69 2.91 -9.46
C PHE A 142 7.22 3.40 -9.51
N CYS A 143 6.82 4.32 -8.62
CA CYS A 143 5.61 5.14 -8.79
C CYS A 143 5.84 6.20 -9.90
N VAL A 144 6.04 5.73 -11.13
CA VAL A 144 6.57 6.53 -12.26
C VAL A 144 5.63 7.65 -12.74
N ASN A 145 4.33 7.55 -12.45
CA ASN A 145 3.33 8.56 -12.80
C ASN A 145 2.95 9.47 -11.62
N LEU A 146 3.70 9.47 -10.51
CA LEU A 146 3.49 10.45 -9.46
C LEU A 146 3.59 11.85 -10.09
N GLU A 147 2.70 12.77 -9.72
CA GLU A 147 2.69 14.15 -10.23
C GLU A 147 2.63 15.14 -9.07
N ARG A 148 1.97 14.74 -7.98
CA ARG A 148 1.76 15.55 -6.80
C ARG A 148 2.20 14.82 -5.54
N TYR A 149 3.17 15.39 -4.83
CA TYR A 149 3.56 14.97 -3.49
C TYR A 149 3.30 16.10 -2.49
N ILE A 150 2.44 15.85 -1.51
CA ILE A 150 2.06 16.82 -0.48
C ILE A 150 2.56 16.31 0.86
N SER A 151 3.48 17.02 1.49
CA SER A 151 3.98 16.68 2.82
C SER A 151 4.28 17.95 3.61
N HIS A 152 4.06 17.87 4.92
CA HIS A 152 4.52 18.90 5.85
C HIS A 152 6.00 18.72 6.25
N SER A 153 6.64 17.63 5.80
CA SER A 153 8.06 17.36 6.02
C SER A 153 8.92 17.89 4.87
N TYR A 154 9.99 18.60 5.19
CA TYR A 154 10.94 19.15 4.22
C TYR A 154 12.09 18.20 3.87
N CYS A 155 12.09 16.97 4.40
CA CYS A 155 13.12 15.97 4.16
C CYS A 155 12.51 14.77 3.41
N LEU A 156 12.79 14.69 2.11
CA LEU A 156 12.47 13.50 1.32
C LEU A 156 13.59 12.47 1.50
N PRO A 157 13.31 11.26 2.03
CA PRO A 157 14.27 10.17 1.99
C PRO A 157 14.41 9.72 0.52
N PRO A 158 15.56 9.98 -0.14
CA PRO A 158 15.64 9.86 -1.60
C PRO A 158 15.43 8.43 -2.11
N MET A 159 15.78 7.41 -1.31
CA MET A 159 15.60 6.01 -1.67
C MET A 159 14.14 5.56 -1.63
N ALA A 160 13.27 6.26 -0.88
CA ALA A 160 11.85 5.91 -0.85
C ALA A 160 11.17 6.09 -2.21
N PHE A 161 11.71 6.91 -3.11
CA PHE A 161 11.13 7.24 -4.43
C PHE A 161 12.02 6.78 -5.60
N LEU A 162 12.74 5.66 -5.45
CA LEU A 162 13.57 5.08 -6.51
C LEU A 162 12.81 4.99 -7.84
N GLY A 163 13.47 5.33 -8.96
CA GLY A 163 12.89 5.21 -10.31
C GLY A 163 11.89 6.32 -10.69
N TYR A 164 11.67 7.31 -9.82
CA TYR A 164 10.83 8.45 -10.13
C TYR A 164 11.65 9.69 -10.52
N ASN A 165 11.71 9.95 -11.83
CA ASN A 165 12.60 10.98 -12.40
C ASN A 165 11.98 12.38 -12.52
N LYS A 166 10.69 12.56 -12.21
CA LYS A 166 9.96 13.83 -12.43
C LYS A 166 9.97 14.81 -11.24
N MET A 167 10.34 14.38 -10.02
CA MET A 167 10.35 15.25 -8.82
C MET A 167 11.57 16.19 -8.71
N ILE A 168 12.45 16.19 -9.69
CA ILE A 168 13.81 16.74 -9.56
C ILE A 168 13.90 18.27 -9.34
N PRO A 169 12.96 19.15 -9.78
CA PRO A 169 13.15 20.59 -9.53
C PRO A 169 12.32 21.22 -8.40
N GLN A 170 11.24 20.61 -7.91
CA GLN A 170 10.25 21.37 -7.11
C GLN A 170 10.21 21.05 -5.60
N ILE A 171 10.85 19.97 -5.13
CA ILE A 171 10.69 19.51 -3.73
C ILE A 171 12.05 19.20 -3.05
N PHE A 172 13.15 19.10 -3.81
CA PHE A 172 14.46 18.79 -3.22
C PHE A 172 15.22 20.03 -2.77
N ASN A 173 15.46 20.11 -1.46
CA ASN A 173 16.34 21.11 -0.85
C ASN A 173 17.78 20.97 -1.41
N PRO A 174 18.40 22.05 -1.91
CA PRO A 174 19.73 22.01 -2.52
C PRO A 174 20.87 21.52 -1.60
N LYS A 175 20.66 21.43 -0.28
CA LYS A 175 21.66 20.86 0.65
C LYS A 175 21.89 19.35 0.49
N TYR A 176 20.92 18.60 -0.04
CA TYR A 176 21.02 17.15 -0.22
C TYR A 176 21.12 16.71 -1.69
N SER A 177 21.01 17.66 -2.63
CA SER A 177 20.94 17.39 -4.06
C SER A 177 22.29 17.33 -4.78
N GLN A 178 23.41 17.66 -4.13
CA GLN A 178 24.68 17.78 -4.87
C GLN A 178 25.46 16.47 -5.03
N ASN A 179 25.24 15.49 -4.15
CA ASN A 179 25.99 14.22 -4.19
C ASN A 179 25.16 13.02 -4.63
N LEU A 180 23.86 13.01 -4.31
CA LEU A 180 23.04 11.84 -4.60
C LEU A 180 22.70 11.68 -6.08
N PHE A 181 22.56 12.79 -6.80
CA PHE A 181 22.18 12.80 -8.22
C PHE A 181 23.22 12.18 -9.16
N LYS A 182 24.50 12.08 -8.72
CA LYS A 182 25.57 11.48 -9.52
C LYS A 182 25.50 9.95 -9.58
N ASP A 183 24.89 9.33 -8.58
CA ASP A 183 24.79 7.87 -8.48
C ASP A 183 23.52 7.32 -9.14
N PHE A 184 22.53 8.18 -9.42
CA PHE A 184 21.28 7.79 -10.11
C PHE A 184 21.33 7.87 -11.65
N LEU A 185 22.37 8.48 -12.23
CA LEU A 185 22.53 8.68 -13.68
C LEU A 185 23.63 7.80 -14.31
N LYS A 186 24.06 6.74 -13.63
CA LYS A 186 24.92 5.68 -14.19
C LYS A 186 24.12 4.39 -14.32
#